data_AF-E6UB05-F1
#
_entry.id   AF-E6UB05-F1
#
_cell.length_a   1.000
_cell.length_b   1.000
_cell.length_c   1.000
_cell.angle_alpha   90.00
_cell.angle_beta   90.00
_cell.angle_gamma   90.00
#
_symmetry.space_group_name_H-M   'P 1'
#
loop_
_entity.id
_entity.type
_entity.pdbx_description
1 polymer ?
#
loop_
_entity_poly.entity_id
_entity_poly.type
_entity_poly.pdbx_seq_one_letter_code
_entity_poly.pdbx_strand_id
1 'polypeptide(L)'
;MDINRIISDPGYSFLRQDHYLGERIALLTFGGSISYGLNTPQSDIDIRGIIMPEPSDLLGCGFIREGSQRSNDHYIYGAGGFEQYIDRTTDTTLYVLGKIVGLFYKCNPNTIEMLGCRPEHYAEVSEYGQLLLDNRELFLSKLAYDSFAGYARGQFQRLKNAIGKDNGSNVFRCISLADSIERIQRHLEAECPHYTRGALKMFVTDKNGESVTVNGIPVDAYDVGILFNDTVTEVTVNGKPISDDEVQLCFSLDIDRLPAVEFNIISNEITSCLKEFNKHLGHRNHKKDTYHLNKHAMHLLRLYFMAEDILARGEIITYREKEHDLLMSIKTGEYFNDEQNSLSAEFFDMVNRMDKKLLTAYENSKLPDRPDANKVSRLLTDINMRYLDSCKKTGGI
;
A
#
# COMPACT_ATOMS: atom_id res chain seq x y z
N MET A 1 25.52 6.94 -0.08
CA MET A 1 25.75 5.49 0.15
C MET A 1 25.86 4.86 -1.23
N ASP A 2 26.82 3.95 -1.46
CA ASP A 2 27.03 3.33 -2.78
C ASP A 2 26.43 1.92 -2.78
N ILE A 3 25.43 1.70 -3.64
CA ILE A 3 24.72 0.43 -3.75
C ILE A 3 25.63 -0.70 -4.23
N ASN A 4 26.55 -0.43 -5.15
CA ASN A 4 27.44 -1.45 -5.72
C ASN A 4 28.36 -2.04 -4.66
N ARG A 5 28.82 -1.18 -3.72
CA ARG A 5 29.60 -1.61 -2.57
C ARG A 5 28.79 -2.48 -1.61
N ILE A 6 27.50 -2.19 -1.40
CA ILE A 6 26.63 -2.96 -0.52
C ILE A 6 26.37 -4.35 -1.09
N ILE A 7 25.96 -4.43 -2.35
CA ILE A 7 25.63 -5.72 -2.98
C ILE A 7 26.87 -6.59 -3.26
N SER A 8 28.08 -6.04 -3.08
CA SER A 8 29.32 -6.80 -3.10
C SER A 8 29.56 -7.61 -1.81
N ASP A 9 28.82 -7.29 -0.73
CA ASP A 9 28.89 -8.05 0.52
C ASP A 9 28.45 -9.52 0.31
N PRO A 10 29.07 -10.50 0.99
CA PRO A 10 28.71 -11.91 0.87
C PRO A 10 27.24 -12.23 1.16
N GLY A 11 26.56 -11.43 1.99
CA GLY A 11 25.12 -11.58 2.26
C GLY A 11 24.24 -11.39 1.02
N TYR A 12 24.75 -10.71 -0.02
CA TYR A 12 24.06 -10.48 -1.29
C TYR A 12 24.55 -11.40 -2.42
N SER A 13 25.31 -12.45 -2.11
CA SER A 13 25.83 -13.38 -3.13
C SER A 13 24.72 -14.04 -3.97
N PHE A 14 23.53 -14.22 -3.39
CA PHE A 14 22.35 -14.76 -4.06
C PHE A 14 21.96 -13.94 -5.30
N LEU A 15 22.19 -12.62 -5.32
CA LEU A 15 21.91 -11.78 -6.50
C LEU A 15 22.66 -12.27 -7.75
N ARG A 16 23.83 -12.91 -7.56
CA ARG A 16 24.69 -13.43 -8.64
C ARG A 16 24.58 -14.95 -8.82
N GLN A 17 24.21 -15.68 -7.77
CA GLN A 17 24.29 -17.15 -7.74
C GLN A 17 22.92 -17.84 -7.86
N ASP A 18 21.83 -17.14 -7.52
CA ASP A 18 20.50 -17.72 -7.60
C ASP A 18 20.07 -17.92 -9.05
N HIS A 19 19.42 -19.05 -9.32
CA HIS A 19 19.01 -19.49 -10.65
C HIS A 19 18.06 -18.50 -11.35
N TYR A 20 17.17 -17.84 -10.61
CA TYR A 20 16.21 -16.89 -11.18
C TYR A 20 16.77 -15.47 -11.27
N LEU A 21 17.94 -15.20 -10.68
CA LEU A 21 18.55 -13.87 -10.62
C LEU A 21 19.72 -13.76 -11.59
N GLY A 22 20.86 -13.21 -11.16
CA GLY A 22 22.04 -13.01 -12.00
C GLY A 22 21.72 -12.15 -13.22
N GLU A 23 22.06 -12.66 -14.40
CA GLU A 23 21.88 -11.96 -15.69
C GLU A 23 20.41 -11.65 -16.05
N ARG A 24 19.45 -12.20 -15.30
CA ARG A 24 18.02 -11.88 -15.49
C ARG A 24 17.59 -10.60 -14.78
N ILE A 25 18.42 -10.03 -13.91
CA ILE A 25 18.10 -8.76 -13.25
C ILE A 25 18.05 -7.67 -14.32
N ALA A 26 16.88 -7.06 -14.51
CA ALA A 26 16.70 -5.97 -15.44
C ALA A 26 16.99 -4.62 -14.81
N LEU A 27 16.70 -4.49 -13.52
CA LEU A 27 16.87 -3.27 -12.75
C LEU A 27 17.12 -3.62 -11.29
N LEU A 28 18.10 -2.99 -10.66
CA LEU A 28 18.38 -3.14 -9.23
C LEU A 28 18.64 -1.76 -8.62
N THR A 29 17.95 -1.43 -7.53
CA THR A 29 18.01 -0.11 -6.90
C THR A 29 17.78 -0.17 -5.40
N PHE A 30 18.14 0.90 -4.69
CA PHE A 30 17.71 1.10 -3.31
C PHE A 30 16.19 1.28 -3.25
N GLY A 31 15.58 0.77 -2.19
CA GLY A 31 14.24 1.12 -1.76
C GLY A 31 14.24 1.95 -0.48
N GLY A 32 13.04 2.17 0.06
CA GLY A 32 12.89 2.55 1.46
C GLY A 32 13.53 3.88 1.83
N SER A 33 14.15 4.01 2.99
CA SER A 33 14.61 5.33 3.45
C SER A 33 15.74 5.93 2.59
N ILE A 34 16.60 5.10 2.00
CA ILE A 34 17.73 5.54 1.18
C ILE A 34 17.24 6.12 -0.15
N SER A 35 16.30 5.45 -0.82
CA SER A 35 15.79 5.94 -2.11
C SER A 35 15.13 7.32 -2.01
N TYR A 36 14.51 7.61 -0.87
CA TYR A 36 13.90 8.90 -0.55
C TYR A 36 14.87 9.90 0.08
N GLY A 37 16.12 9.52 0.39
CA GLY A 37 17.09 10.39 1.05
C GLY A 37 16.81 10.65 2.53
N LEU A 38 15.98 9.82 3.17
CA LEU A 38 15.52 9.97 4.56
C LEU A 38 16.22 8.98 5.50
N ASN A 39 17.35 8.40 5.07
CA ASN A 39 18.09 7.42 5.85
C ASN A 39 18.89 8.08 6.97
N THR A 40 18.92 7.43 8.12
CA THR A 40 19.77 7.73 9.29
C THR A 40 20.85 6.66 9.40
N PRO A 41 21.88 6.84 10.26
CA PRO A 41 22.89 5.81 10.48
C PRO A 41 22.32 4.45 10.97
N GLN A 42 21.12 4.45 11.54
CA GLN A 42 20.41 3.25 12.02
C GLN A 42 19.36 2.74 11.02
N SER A 43 19.24 3.36 9.84
CA SER A 43 18.25 2.93 8.86
C SER A 43 18.62 1.61 8.22
N ASP A 44 17.59 0.80 8.00
CA ASP A 44 17.60 -0.41 7.19
C ASP A 44 18.01 -0.11 5.75
N ILE A 45 18.64 -1.10 5.11
CA ILE A 45 18.94 -1.09 3.68
C ILE A 45 17.88 -1.93 3.00
N ASP A 46 17.01 -1.27 2.24
CA ASP A 46 16.05 -1.94 1.36
C ASP A 46 16.65 -2.04 -0.05
N ILE A 47 16.62 -3.23 -0.65
CA ILE A 47 16.94 -3.42 -2.07
C ILE A 47 15.67 -3.82 -2.82
N ARG A 48 15.46 -3.21 -3.98
CA ARG A 48 14.32 -3.46 -4.85
C ARG A 48 14.80 -3.68 -6.28
N GLY A 49 14.06 -4.44 -7.07
CA GLY A 49 14.44 -4.67 -8.46
C GLY A 49 13.42 -5.42 -9.29
N ILE A 50 13.80 -5.59 -10.54
CA ILE A 50 12.98 -6.18 -11.60
C ILE A 50 13.79 -7.31 -12.23
N ILE A 51 13.15 -8.45 -12.44
CA ILE A 51 13.75 -9.65 -13.03
C ILE A 51 13.00 -9.98 -14.31
N MET A 52 13.73 -10.37 -15.34
CA MET A 52 13.16 -10.94 -16.57
C MET A 52 12.62 -12.35 -16.31
N PRO A 53 11.44 -12.70 -16.85
CA PRO A 53 10.82 -14.01 -16.61
C PRO A 53 11.66 -15.15 -17.19
N GLU A 54 11.45 -16.39 -16.74
CA GLU A 54 11.90 -17.54 -17.52
C GLU A 54 11.15 -17.60 -18.86
N PRO A 55 11.81 -18.00 -19.97
CA PRO A 55 11.11 -18.25 -21.23
C PRO A 55 9.94 -19.22 -21.06
N SER A 56 10.07 -20.24 -20.20
CA SER A 56 8.99 -21.18 -19.90
C SER A 56 7.81 -20.52 -19.18
N ASP A 57 8.03 -19.58 -18.25
CA ASP A 57 6.97 -18.80 -17.60
C ASP A 57 6.23 -17.95 -18.64
N LEU A 58 6.99 -17.28 -19.49
CA LEU A 58 6.44 -16.40 -20.53
C LEU A 58 5.63 -17.16 -21.58
N LEU A 59 6.02 -18.40 -21.90
CA LEU A 59 5.35 -19.27 -22.88
C LEU A 59 4.22 -20.13 -22.26
N GLY A 60 3.88 -19.92 -20.99
CA GLY A 60 2.76 -20.60 -20.33
C GLY A 60 3.09 -22.01 -19.82
N CYS A 61 4.35 -22.40 -19.78
CA CYS A 61 4.84 -23.65 -19.21
C CYS A 61 5.27 -23.51 -17.73
N GLY A 62 5.13 -22.31 -17.15
CA GLY A 62 5.57 -21.99 -15.79
C GLY A 62 4.92 -22.80 -14.67
N PHE A 63 3.83 -23.53 -14.95
CA PHE A 63 3.18 -24.45 -14.01
C PHE A 63 3.95 -25.76 -13.80
N ILE A 64 4.80 -26.15 -14.76
CA ILE A 64 5.63 -27.36 -14.71
C ILE A 64 6.86 -27.05 -13.85
N ARG A 65 6.73 -27.26 -12.54
CA ARG A 65 7.79 -26.97 -11.55
C ARG A 65 8.08 -28.18 -10.69
N GLU A 66 9.36 -28.39 -10.38
CA GLU A 66 9.77 -29.41 -9.43
C GLU A 66 9.29 -29.05 -8.02
N GLY A 67 8.88 -30.06 -7.24
CA GLY A 67 8.37 -29.85 -5.88
C GLY A 67 9.38 -29.16 -4.94
N SER A 68 10.68 -29.38 -5.15
CA SER A 68 11.79 -28.77 -4.40
C SER A 68 11.85 -27.25 -4.56
N GLN A 69 11.45 -26.71 -5.72
CA GLN A 69 11.45 -25.26 -5.96
C GLN A 69 10.32 -24.55 -5.21
N ARG A 70 9.22 -25.26 -4.91
CA ARG A 70 8.08 -24.71 -4.15
C ARG A 70 8.32 -24.64 -2.65
N SER A 71 9.34 -25.34 -2.14
CA SER A 71 9.71 -25.31 -0.72
C SER A 71 10.72 -24.22 -0.36
N ASN A 72 11.28 -23.50 -1.34
CA ASN A 72 12.16 -22.36 -1.07
C ASN A 72 11.31 -21.14 -0.66
N ASP A 73 11.52 -20.63 0.54
CA ASP A 73 10.77 -19.52 1.12
C ASP A 73 11.12 -18.15 0.51
N HIS A 74 12.21 -18.07 -0.26
CA HIS A 74 12.55 -16.91 -1.06
C HIS A 74 11.69 -16.77 -2.31
N TYR A 75 11.13 -17.86 -2.83
CA TYR A 75 10.43 -17.86 -4.11
C TYR A 75 8.92 -17.73 -3.93
N ILE A 76 8.33 -16.72 -4.56
CA ILE A 76 6.89 -16.52 -4.61
C ILE A 76 6.38 -16.91 -6.00
N TYR A 77 5.42 -17.83 -6.03
CA TYR A 77 4.80 -18.32 -7.25
C TYR A 77 3.33 -17.90 -7.32
N GLY A 78 2.90 -17.56 -8.54
CA GLY A 78 1.49 -17.37 -8.88
C GLY A 78 1.00 -18.46 -9.83
N ALA A 79 -0.19 -18.25 -10.41
CA ALA A 79 -0.82 -19.21 -11.31
C ALA A 79 -0.01 -19.44 -12.61
N GLY A 80 0.74 -18.43 -13.05
CA GLY A 80 1.56 -18.47 -14.27
C GLY A 80 3.01 -18.92 -14.06
N GLY A 81 3.44 -19.15 -12.81
CA GLY A 81 4.82 -19.52 -12.48
C GLY A 81 5.50 -18.56 -11.51
N PHE A 82 6.82 -18.38 -11.65
CA PHE A 82 7.62 -17.57 -10.74
C PHE A 82 7.28 -16.08 -10.87
N GLU A 83 7.06 -15.39 -9.74
CA GLU A 83 6.57 -14.02 -9.74
C GLU A 83 7.48 -13.03 -9.01
N GLN A 84 8.20 -13.49 -7.99
CA GLN A 84 8.95 -12.60 -7.10
C GLN A 84 9.96 -13.40 -6.26
N TYR A 85 11.12 -12.78 -6.04
CA TYR A 85 12.14 -13.21 -5.08
C TYR A 85 12.09 -12.30 -3.84
N ILE A 86 12.14 -12.88 -2.65
CA ILE A 86 12.22 -12.13 -1.38
C ILE A 86 13.33 -12.73 -0.52
N ASP A 87 14.38 -11.95 -0.25
CA ASP A 87 15.30 -12.25 0.85
C ASP A 87 15.00 -11.33 2.03
N ARG A 88 14.56 -11.93 3.13
CA ARG A 88 14.19 -11.21 4.36
C ARG A 88 15.41 -10.78 5.17
N THR A 89 16.54 -11.45 4.98
CA THR A 89 17.78 -11.16 5.72
C THR A 89 18.36 -9.82 5.31
N THR A 90 18.36 -9.54 4.01
CA THR A 90 18.88 -8.31 3.40
C THR A 90 17.81 -7.29 3.02
N ASP A 91 16.54 -7.55 3.33
CA ASP A 91 15.38 -6.77 2.85
C ASP A 91 15.45 -6.51 1.33
N THR A 92 15.69 -7.59 0.58
CA THR A 92 15.73 -7.56 -0.88
C THR A 92 14.43 -8.11 -1.45
N THR A 93 13.76 -7.32 -2.28
CA THR A 93 12.54 -7.75 -2.98
C THR A 93 12.66 -7.48 -4.47
N LEU A 94 12.58 -8.53 -5.29
CA LEU A 94 12.71 -8.45 -6.73
C LEU A 94 11.47 -9.03 -7.40
N TYR A 95 10.90 -8.31 -8.36
CA TYR A 95 9.65 -8.70 -9.01
C TYR A 95 9.89 -9.12 -10.46
N VAL A 96 9.24 -10.20 -10.89
CA VAL A 96 9.24 -10.57 -12.30
C VAL A 96 8.50 -9.51 -13.12
N LEU A 97 9.00 -9.22 -14.33
CA LEU A 97 8.54 -8.13 -15.19
C LEU A 97 7.01 -8.04 -15.33
N GLY A 98 6.33 -9.16 -15.58
CA GLY A 98 4.87 -9.17 -15.73
C GLY A 98 4.13 -8.69 -14.48
N LYS A 99 4.58 -9.14 -13.30
CA LYS A 99 4.00 -8.73 -12.00
C LYS A 99 4.24 -7.26 -11.72
N ILE A 100 5.47 -6.78 -11.93
CA ILE A 100 5.82 -5.40 -11.58
C ILE A 100 5.13 -4.38 -12.50
N VAL A 101 5.01 -4.68 -13.80
CA VAL A 101 4.26 -3.84 -14.75
C VAL A 101 2.79 -3.77 -14.35
N GLY A 102 2.19 -4.86 -13.86
CA GLY A 102 0.84 -4.85 -13.31
C GLY A 102 0.69 -3.97 -12.07
N LEU A 103 1.73 -3.86 -11.23
CA LEU A 103 1.76 -2.96 -10.07
C LEU A 103 1.97 -1.50 -10.47
N PHE A 104 2.84 -1.24 -11.44
CA PHE A 104 3.02 0.10 -12.03
C PHE A 104 1.75 0.62 -12.68
N TYR A 105 1.03 -0.23 -13.43
CA TYR A 105 -0.27 0.10 -14.03
C TYR A 105 -1.31 0.56 -13.00
N LYS A 106 -1.20 0.10 -11.75
CA LYS A 106 -2.08 0.48 -10.64
C LYS A 106 -1.53 1.66 -9.82
N CYS A 107 -0.47 2.31 -10.28
CA CYS A 107 0.27 3.35 -9.54
C CYS A 107 0.61 2.91 -8.10
N ASN A 108 1.05 1.66 -7.90
CA ASN A 108 1.30 1.14 -6.56
C ASN A 108 2.49 1.87 -5.90
N PRO A 109 2.31 2.56 -4.74
CA PRO A 109 3.34 3.43 -4.16
C PRO A 109 4.66 2.73 -3.82
N ASN A 110 4.59 1.48 -3.37
CA ASN A 110 5.78 0.73 -2.91
C ASN A 110 6.66 0.24 -4.05
N THR A 111 6.17 0.31 -5.29
CA THR A 111 6.88 -0.22 -6.47
C THR A 111 7.20 0.86 -7.46
N ILE A 112 6.25 1.77 -7.72
CA ILE A 112 6.44 2.85 -8.70
C ILE A 112 7.62 3.77 -8.33
N GLU A 113 8.00 3.83 -7.05
CA GLU A 113 9.20 4.53 -6.57
C GLU A 113 10.50 4.08 -7.25
N MET A 114 10.59 2.82 -7.70
CA MET A 114 11.77 2.31 -8.43
C MET A 114 12.00 3.04 -9.75
N LEU A 115 10.93 3.58 -10.35
CA LEU A 115 11.01 4.35 -11.59
C LEU A 115 11.38 5.83 -11.35
N GLY A 116 11.48 6.28 -10.09
CA GLY A 116 11.78 7.67 -9.73
C GLY A 116 13.07 7.84 -8.91
N CYS A 117 13.86 6.77 -8.75
CA CYS A 117 15.13 6.83 -8.05
C CYS A 117 16.15 7.70 -8.81
N ARG A 118 17.12 8.26 -8.08
CA ARG A 118 18.24 8.98 -8.70
C ARG A 118 19.18 8.01 -9.43
N PRO A 119 19.89 8.44 -10.49
CA PRO A 119 20.82 7.57 -11.22
C PRO A 119 21.81 6.81 -10.34
N GLU A 120 22.36 7.46 -9.31
CA GLU A 120 23.31 6.86 -8.36
C GLU A 120 22.71 5.81 -7.41
N HIS A 121 21.38 5.69 -7.36
CA HIS A 121 20.70 4.66 -6.57
C HIS A 121 20.55 3.34 -7.31
N TYR A 122 20.79 3.31 -8.63
CA TYR A 122 20.72 2.08 -9.40
C TYR A 122 22.08 1.38 -9.38
N ALA A 123 22.09 0.10 -9.04
CA ALA A 123 23.27 -0.76 -9.19
C ALA A 123 23.35 -1.34 -10.60
N GLU A 124 22.19 -1.71 -11.15
CA GLU A 124 22.08 -2.38 -12.43
C GLU A 124 20.86 -1.86 -13.17
N VAL A 125 21.04 -1.53 -14.45
CA VAL A 125 19.97 -1.19 -15.39
C VAL A 125 20.36 -1.83 -16.72
N SER A 126 19.71 -2.94 -17.06
CA SER A 126 19.87 -3.58 -18.37
C SER A 126 19.10 -2.79 -19.44
N GLU A 127 19.24 -3.17 -20.71
CA GLU A 127 18.44 -2.57 -21.79
C GLU A 127 16.93 -2.69 -21.55
N TYR A 128 16.47 -3.76 -20.89
CA TYR A 128 15.06 -3.99 -20.56
C TYR A 128 14.59 -3.08 -19.42
N GLY A 129 15.43 -2.90 -18.40
CA GLY A 129 15.17 -1.94 -17.33
C GLY A 129 15.16 -0.50 -17.86
N GLN A 130 16.06 -0.18 -18.78
CA GLN A 130 16.12 1.14 -19.41
C GLN A 130 14.84 1.43 -20.21
N LEU A 131 14.31 0.46 -20.96
CA LEU A 131 13.03 0.63 -21.66
C LEU A 131 11.87 0.97 -20.71
N LEU A 132 11.84 0.41 -19.50
CA LEU A 132 10.84 0.78 -18.49
C LEU A 132 11.06 2.21 -17.97
N LEU A 133 12.31 2.59 -17.69
CA LEU A 133 12.66 3.93 -17.23
C LEU A 133 12.38 5.00 -18.27
N ASP A 134 12.59 4.70 -19.56
CA ASP A 134 12.36 5.62 -20.68
C ASP A 134 10.87 5.83 -20.97
N ASN A 135 10.01 4.93 -20.52
CA ASN A 135 8.56 4.95 -20.75
C ASN A 135 7.74 5.04 -19.45
N ARG A 136 8.36 5.51 -18.36
CA ARG A 136 7.74 5.49 -17.01
C ARG A 136 6.45 6.28 -16.92
N GLU A 137 6.30 7.32 -17.74
CA GLU A 137 5.11 8.16 -17.85
C GLU A 137 3.89 7.39 -18.35
N LEU A 138 4.07 6.27 -19.07
CA LEU A 138 2.97 5.42 -19.50
C LEU A 138 2.18 4.84 -18.32
N PHE A 139 2.79 4.73 -17.13
CA PHE A 139 2.15 4.18 -15.94
C PHE A 139 1.41 5.24 -15.09
N LEU A 140 1.52 6.53 -15.43
CA LEU A 140 0.94 7.60 -14.65
C LEU A 140 -0.53 7.81 -15.00
N SER A 141 -1.36 7.89 -13.96
CA SER A 141 -2.80 8.10 -14.09
C SER A 141 -3.37 8.71 -12.81
N LYS A 142 -4.63 9.12 -12.87
CA LYS A 142 -5.37 9.58 -11.69
C LYS A 142 -5.58 8.49 -10.63
N LEU A 143 -5.33 7.20 -10.95
CA LEU A 143 -5.28 6.12 -9.95
C LEU A 143 -4.28 6.41 -8.81
N ALA A 144 -3.27 7.25 -9.05
CA ALA A 144 -2.34 7.68 -8.00
C ALA A 144 -3.05 8.33 -6.80
N TYR A 145 -4.21 8.96 -6.99
CA TYR A 145 -4.98 9.50 -5.87
C TYR A 145 -5.43 8.39 -4.93
N ASP A 146 -6.23 7.45 -5.41
CA ASP A 146 -6.78 6.38 -4.58
C ASP A 146 -5.70 5.42 -4.07
N SER A 147 -4.69 5.13 -4.89
CA SER A 147 -3.60 4.25 -4.48
C SER A 147 -2.80 4.86 -3.34
N PHE A 148 -2.30 6.10 -3.48
CA PHE A 148 -1.52 6.73 -2.42
C PHE A 148 -2.36 7.10 -1.21
N ALA A 149 -3.59 7.62 -1.41
CA ALA A 149 -4.51 7.93 -0.31
C ALA A 149 -4.88 6.68 0.50
N GLY A 150 -5.08 5.53 -0.15
CA GLY A 150 -5.34 4.26 0.53
C GLY A 150 -4.17 3.83 1.44
N TYR A 151 -2.94 3.92 0.94
CA TYR A 151 -1.74 3.63 1.75
C TYR A 151 -1.55 4.67 2.87
N ALA A 152 -1.74 5.96 2.57
CA ALA A 152 -1.68 7.05 3.54
C ALA A 152 -2.69 6.82 4.68
N ARG A 153 -3.96 6.54 4.37
CA ARG A 153 -4.99 6.19 5.36
C ARG A 153 -4.57 5.00 6.21
N GLY A 154 -3.98 3.96 5.60
CA GLY A 154 -3.42 2.82 6.34
C GLY A 154 -2.30 3.21 7.32
N GLN A 155 -1.43 4.15 6.97
CA GLN A 155 -0.38 4.67 7.87
C GLN A 155 -0.96 5.52 8.98
N PHE A 156 -1.91 6.39 8.64
CA PHE A 156 -2.64 7.21 9.60
C PHE A 156 -3.38 6.34 10.62
N GLN A 157 -4.02 5.26 10.19
CA GLN A 157 -4.70 4.34 11.09
C GLN A 157 -3.72 3.60 12.01
N ARG A 158 -2.54 3.20 11.50
CA ARG A 158 -1.47 2.61 12.34
C ARG A 158 -0.96 3.58 13.39
N LEU A 159 -0.81 4.85 13.02
CA LEU A 159 -0.40 5.92 13.91
C LEU A 159 -1.46 6.15 15.01
N LYS A 160 -2.74 6.32 14.62
CA LYS A 160 -3.88 6.45 15.54
C LYS A 160 -3.99 5.27 16.51
N ASN A 161 -3.87 4.04 16.01
CA ASN A 161 -3.95 2.82 16.83
C ASN A 161 -2.80 2.67 17.83
N ALA A 162 -1.65 3.28 17.54
CA ALA A 162 -0.47 3.17 18.40
C ALA A 162 -0.42 4.30 19.45
N ILE A 163 -0.93 5.49 19.13
CA ILE A 163 -1.12 6.63 20.05
C ILE A 163 -2.28 6.38 21.03
N GLY A 164 -3.40 5.83 20.56
CA GLY A 164 -4.63 5.61 21.36
C GLY A 164 -4.54 4.58 22.49
N LYS A 165 -3.33 4.21 22.95
CA LYS A 165 -3.13 3.25 24.05
C LYS A 165 -3.02 3.86 25.43
N ASP A 166 -2.71 5.16 25.55
CA ASP A 166 -2.78 5.85 26.85
C ASP A 166 -4.14 6.53 27.10
N ASN A 167 -5.01 6.59 26.09
CA ASN A 167 -6.45 6.86 26.23
C ASN A 167 -7.23 5.72 25.60
N GLY A 168 -7.50 4.65 26.35
CA GLY A 168 -8.28 3.49 25.93
C GLY A 168 -9.71 3.85 25.52
N SER A 169 -9.89 4.43 24.34
CA SER A 169 -11.21 4.84 23.87
C SER A 169 -11.66 3.91 22.75
N ASN A 170 -12.71 3.14 23.05
CA ASN A 170 -13.50 2.33 22.12
C ASN A 170 -13.90 3.12 20.84
N VAL A 171 -13.90 4.44 20.96
CA VAL A 171 -13.97 5.50 19.94
C VAL A 171 -13.13 5.25 18.69
N PHE A 172 -11.83 4.94 18.84
CA PHE A 172 -10.93 4.82 17.68
C PHE A 172 -11.18 3.55 16.86
N ARG A 173 -11.77 2.53 17.49
CA ARG A 173 -12.16 1.28 16.82
C ARG A 173 -13.41 1.49 15.97
N CYS A 174 -14.36 2.31 16.44
CA CYS A 174 -15.53 2.71 15.66
C CYS A 174 -15.15 3.52 14.41
N ILE A 175 -14.16 4.42 14.51
CA ILE A 175 -13.67 5.20 13.34
C ILE A 175 -13.02 4.28 12.29
N SER A 176 -12.20 3.32 12.71
CA SER A 176 -11.57 2.36 11.79
C SER A 176 -12.59 1.52 11.04
N LEU A 177 -13.68 1.15 11.73
CA LEU A 177 -14.76 0.38 11.18
C LEU A 177 -15.59 1.20 10.19
N ALA A 178 -15.89 2.46 10.51
CA ALA A 178 -16.59 3.37 9.61
C ALA A 178 -15.80 3.61 8.30
N ASP A 179 -14.48 3.79 8.38
CA ASP A 179 -13.61 3.94 7.20
C ASP A 179 -13.58 2.67 6.34
N SER A 180 -13.54 1.48 6.97
CA SER A 180 -13.62 0.21 6.26
C SER A 180 -14.98 0.00 5.61
N ILE A 181 -16.06 0.39 6.28
CA ILE A 181 -17.42 0.33 5.74
C ILE A 181 -17.56 1.25 4.53
N GLU A 182 -17.13 2.50 4.64
CA GLU A 182 -17.19 3.49 3.56
C GLU A 182 -16.38 3.03 2.33
N ARG A 183 -15.21 2.41 2.54
CA ARG A 183 -14.40 1.83 1.47
C ARG A 183 -15.12 0.69 0.75
N ILE A 184 -15.74 -0.22 1.50
CA ILE A 184 -16.52 -1.33 0.95
C ILE A 184 -17.68 -0.79 0.12
N GLN A 185 -18.42 0.19 0.65
CA GLN A 185 -19.54 0.82 -0.02
C GLN A 185 -19.13 1.37 -1.39
N ARG A 186 -18.04 2.15 -1.45
CA ARG A 186 -17.52 2.70 -2.72
C ARG A 186 -17.06 1.62 -3.69
N HIS A 187 -16.45 0.54 -3.20
CA HIS A 187 -16.04 -0.57 -4.04
C HIS A 187 -17.24 -1.29 -4.64
N LEU A 188 -18.28 -1.55 -3.84
CA LEU A 188 -19.52 -2.17 -4.30
C LEU A 188 -20.25 -1.28 -5.30
N GLU A 189 -20.31 0.03 -5.07
CA GLU A 189 -20.87 1.01 -6.02
C GLU A 189 -20.10 1.02 -7.36
N ALA A 190 -18.79 0.78 -7.35
CA ALA A 190 -17.96 0.76 -8.55
C ALA A 190 -18.04 -0.57 -9.33
N GLU A 191 -18.09 -1.71 -8.63
CA GLU A 191 -17.99 -3.04 -9.25
C GLU A 191 -19.35 -3.73 -9.47
N CYS A 192 -20.41 -3.31 -8.75
CA CYS A 192 -21.74 -3.92 -8.81
C CYS A 192 -22.77 -2.90 -9.33
N PRO A 193 -23.11 -2.90 -10.63
CA PRO A 193 -24.03 -1.93 -11.22
C PRO A 193 -25.44 -1.91 -10.60
N HIS A 194 -25.88 -3.02 -10.01
CA HIS A 194 -27.20 -3.13 -9.38
C HIS A 194 -27.16 -2.88 -7.87
N TYR A 195 -25.99 -2.61 -7.31
CA TYR A 195 -25.83 -2.27 -5.91
C TYR A 195 -26.29 -0.84 -5.63
N THR A 196 -26.98 -0.66 -4.51
CA THR A 196 -27.25 0.67 -3.95
C THR A 196 -26.78 0.71 -2.52
N ARG A 197 -26.29 1.87 -2.06
CA ARG A 197 -25.80 2.05 -0.69
C ARG A 197 -26.80 1.62 0.40
N GLY A 198 -28.11 1.72 0.12
CA GLY A 198 -29.17 1.29 1.03
C GLY A 198 -29.39 -0.23 1.11
N ALA A 199 -28.84 -1.00 0.16
CA ALA A 199 -28.97 -2.45 0.10
C ALA A 199 -28.16 -3.18 1.18
N LEU A 200 -27.06 -2.58 1.66
CA LEU A 200 -26.26 -3.13 2.74
C LEU A 200 -26.06 -2.06 3.83
N LYS A 201 -26.79 -2.22 4.94
CA LYS A 201 -26.66 -1.39 6.15
C LYS A 201 -25.83 -2.12 7.19
N MET A 202 -24.94 -1.42 7.87
CA MET A 202 -24.09 -1.99 8.91
C MET A 202 -24.29 -1.25 10.22
N PHE A 203 -24.33 -2.01 11.32
CA PHE A 203 -24.62 -1.50 12.66
C PHE A 203 -23.63 -2.08 13.66
N VAL A 204 -23.18 -1.26 14.60
CA VAL A 204 -22.42 -1.73 15.75
C VAL A 204 -23.37 -1.81 16.94
N THR A 205 -23.56 -3.02 17.47
CA THR A 205 -24.47 -3.26 18.60
C THR A 205 -23.74 -3.93 19.75
N ASP A 206 -24.34 -3.91 20.94
CA ASP A 206 -23.96 -4.84 21.99
C ASP A 206 -24.46 -6.27 21.70
N LYS A 207 -24.10 -7.24 22.53
CA LYS A 207 -24.60 -8.62 22.47
C LYS A 207 -26.13 -8.76 22.56
N ASN A 208 -26.84 -7.74 23.04
CA ASN A 208 -28.29 -7.72 23.15
C ASN A 208 -28.97 -7.06 21.93
N GLY A 209 -28.19 -6.56 20.96
CA GLY A 209 -28.69 -5.89 19.76
C GLY A 209 -28.99 -4.40 19.95
N GLU A 210 -28.57 -3.80 21.07
CA GLU A 210 -28.75 -2.38 21.32
C GLU A 210 -27.66 -1.56 20.61
N SER A 211 -28.06 -0.46 19.98
CA SER A 211 -27.13 0.38 19.21
C SER A 211 -26.11 1.06 20.11
N VAL A 212 -24.85 1.02 19.70
CA VAL A 212 -23.78 1.75 20.35
C VAL A 212 -23.92 3.25 20.04
N THR A 213 -23.81 4.09 21.06
CA THR A 213 -23.82 5.55 20.92
C THR A 213 -22.45 6.14 21.20
N VAL A 214 -22.11 7.20 20.48
CA VAL A 214 -20.90 8.01 20.63
C VAL A 214 -21.33 9.41 21.06
N ASN A 215 -20.87 9.87 22.24
CA ASN A 215 -21.32 11.14 22.83
C ASN A 215 -22.86 11.31 22.86
N GLY A 216 -23.60 10.22 23.08
CA GLY A 216 -25.07 10.20 23.11
C GLY A 216 -25.77 10.13 21.75
N ILE A 217 -25.04 10.08 20.62
CA ILE A 217 -25.61 9.93 19.28
C ILE A 217 -25.43 8.47 18.80
N PRO A 218 -26.49 7.80 18.31
CA PRO A 218 -26.36 6.46 17.72
C PRO A 218 -25.35 6.43 16.59
N VAL A 219 -24.43 5.46 16.61
CA VAL A 219 -23.50 5.24 15.51
C VAL A 219 -24.21 4.45 14.43
N ASP A 220 -24.82 5.17 13.49
CA ASP A 220 -25.16 4.59 12.19
C ASP A 220 -23.90 4.62 11.30
N ALA A 221 -23.61 3.52 10.59
CA ALA A 221 -22.46 3.45 9.68
C ALA A 221 -22.52 4.48 8.54
N TYR A 222 -23.67 5.12 8.34
CA TYR A 222 -23.86 6.18 7.36
C TYR A 222 -23.56 7.60 7.88
N ASP A 223 -23.51 7.83 9.20
CA ASP A 223 -23.28 9.15 9.80
C ASP A 223 -21.80 9.39 10.13
N VAL A 224 -20.96 9.17 9.12
CA VAL A 224 -19.52 9.34 9.20
C VAL A 224 -19.14 10.76 9.63
N GLY A 225 -19.96 11.78 9.34
CA GLY A 225 -19.72 13.17 9.75
C GLY A 225 -19.56 13.39 11.27
N ILE A 226 -20.19 12.56 12.11
CA ILE A 226 -20.14 12.68 13.57
C ILE A 226 -18.81 12.14 14.13
N LEU A 227 -18.19 11.20 13.43
CA LEU A 227 -16.91 10.59 13.81
C LEU A 227 -15.69 11.46 13.48
N PHE A 228 -15.87 12.49 12.66
CA PHE A 228 -14.78 13.35 12.17
C PHE A 228 -14.76 14.74 12.80
N ASN A 229 -15.85 15.22 13.41
CA ASN A 229 -15.98 16.65 13.77
C ASN A 229 -15.94 17.00 15.25
N ASP A 230 -15.99 16.03 16.18
CA ASP A 230 -15.92 16.34 17.61
C ASP A 230 -14.93 15.45 18.36
N THR A 231 -14.37 16.00 19.44
CA THR A 231 -13.56 15.24 20.39
C THR A 231 -14.48 14.23 21.06
N VAL A 232 -14.41 12.96 20.65
CA VAL A 232 -15.25 11.93 21.22
C VAL A 232 -14.73 11.53 22.60
N THR A 233 -15.58 11.67 23.62
CA THR A 233 -15.22 11.50 25.04
C THR A 233 -15.77 10.21 25.65
N GLU A 234 -16.85 9.63 25.12
CA GLU A 234 -17.44 8.38 25.64
C GLU A 234 -18.18 7.53 24.58
N VAL A 235 -18.11 6.20 24.75
CA VAL A 235 -18.89 5.21 23.98
C VAL A 235 -19.79 4.46 24.95
N THR A 236 -21.10 4.53 24.75
CA THR A 236 -22.06 3.92 25.67
C THR A 236 -23.15 3.13 24.97
N VAL A 237 -23.67 2.12 25.66
CA VAL A 237 -24.93 1.46 25.33
C VAL A 237 -25.88 1.77 26.48
N ASN A 238 -27.00 2.41 26.18
CA ASN A 238 -27.95 2.91 27.20
C ASN A 238 -27.28 3.74 28.32
N GLY A 239 -26.27 4.56 27.97
CA GLY A 239 -25.57 5.42 28.92
C GLY A 239 -24.55 4.71 29.83
N LYS A 240 -24.22 3.43 29.57
CA LYS A 240 -23.18 2.68 30.28
C LYS A 240 -21.97 2.39 29.38
N PRO A 241 -20.73 2.50 29.89
CA PRO A 241 -19.53 2.06 29.17
C PRO A 241 -19.61 0.57 28.82
N ILE A 242 -19.29 0.22 27.59
CA ILE A 242 -19.32 -1.17 27.09
C ILE A 242 -17.89 -1.73 26.93
N SER A 243 -17.68 -2.99 27.30
CA SER A 243 -16.40 -3.69 27.08
C SER A 243 -16.25 -4.12 25.62
N ASP A 244 -15.01 -4.18 25.11
CA ASP A 244 -14.72 -4.65 23.74
C ASP A 244 -15.32 -6.03 23.43
N ASP A 245 -15.38 -6.91 24.44
CA ASP A 245 -15.87 -8.28 24.30
C ASP A 245 -17.40 -8.36 24.18
N GLU A 246 -18.10 -7.24 24.31
CA GLU A 246 -19.56 -7.12 24.31
C GLU A 246 -20.10 -6.48 23.03
N VAL A 247 -19.21 -6.06 22.11
CA VAL A 247 -19.57 -5.40 20.86
C VAL A 247 -19.65 -6.40 19.70
N GLN A 248 -20.65 -6.27 18.83
CA GLN A 248 -20.82 -7.05 17.61
C GLN A 248 -21.15 -6.15 16.40
N LEU A 249 -20.68 -6.55 15.21
CA LEU A 249 -21.06 -5.96 13.94
C LEU A 249 -22.27 -6.71 13.37
N CYS A 250 -23.37 -6.02 13.17
CA CYS A 250 -24.56 -6.52 12.52
C CYS A 250 -24.71 -5.88 11.13
N PHE A 251 -25.38 -6.56 10.21
CA PHE A 251 -25.73 -5.97 8.92
C PHE A 251 -27.16 -6.32 8.51
N SER A 252 -27.81 -5.40 7.83
CA SER A 252 -29.07 -5.61 7.13
C SER A 252 -28.78 -5.64 5.63
N LEU A 253 -29.28 -6.67 4.96
CA LEU A 253 -29.05 -6.92 3.55
C LEU A 253 -30.40 -6.99 2.85
N ASP A 254 -30.67 -6.02 1.99
CA ASP A 254 -31.87 -5.94 1.16
C ASP A 254 -31.48 -6.23 -0.30
N ILE A 255 -31.89 -7.40 -0.78
CA ILE A 255 -31.56 -7.91 -2.12
C ILE A 255 -32.86 -8.31 -2.82
N ASP A 256 -33.18 -7.60 -3.91
CA ASP A 256 -34.18 -8.03 -4.89
C ASP A 256 -33.51 -8.27 -6.24
N ARG A 257 -33.61 -9.50 -6.77
CA ARG A 257 -33.13 -9.90 -8.12
C ARG A 257 -31.69 -9.48 -8.46
N LEU A 258 -30.78 -9.48 -7.48
CA LEU A 258 -29.36 -9.22 -7.71
C LEU A 258 -28.69 -10.35 -8.51
N PRO A 259 -27.85 -10.05 -9.52
CA PRO A 259 -27.07 -11.06 -10.24
C PRO A 259 -26.15 -11.87 -9.30
N ALA A 260 -26.03 -13.17 -9.54
CA ALA A 260 -25.24 -14.08 -8.68
C ALA A 260 -23.75 -13.70 -8.60
N VAL A 261 -23.19 -13.11 -9.67
CA VAL A 261 -21.80 -12.63 -9.70
C VAL A 261 -21.61 -11.44 -8.75
N GLU A 262 -22.54 -10.47 -8.77
CA GLU A 262 -22.52 -9.31 -7.87
C GLU A 262 -22.76 -9.74 -6.42
N PHE A 263 -23.65 -10.72 -6.18
CA PHE A 263 -23.81 -11.30 -4.84
C PHE A 263 -22.52 -11.89 -4.29
N ASN A 264 -21.74 -12.58 -5.12
CA ASN A 264 -20.44 -13.13 -4.71
C ASN A 264 -19.46 -12.02 -4.29
N ILE A 265 -19.42 -10.92 -5.04
CA ILE A 265 -18.60 -9.75 -4.70
C ILE A 265 -19.04 -9.17 -3.34
N ILE A 266 -20.34 -8.90 -3.16
CA ILE A 266 -20.88 -8.39 -1.88
C ILE A 266 -20.55 -9.32 -0.71
N SER A 267 -20.74 -10.63 -0.88
CA SER A 267 -20.45 -11.63 0.16
C SER A 267 -18.97 -11.66 0.55
N ASN A 268 -18.07 -11.53 -0.44
CA ASN A 268 -16.63 -11.47 -0.18
C ASN A 268 -16.22 -10.19 0.56
N GLU A 269 -16.85 -9.06 0.23
CA GLU A 269 -16.61 -7.80 0.93
C GLU A 269 -17.12 -7.82 2.38
N ILE A 270 -18.33 -8.35 2.62
CA ILE A 270 -18.85 -8.57 3.98
C ILE A 270 -17.88 -9.47 4.77
N THR A 271 -17.42 -10.56 4.15
CA THR A 271 -16.45 -11.47 4.78
C THR A 271 -15.13 -10.77 5.12
N SER A 272 -14.66 -9.88 4.24
CA SER A 272 -13.45 -9.09 4.47
C SER A 272 -13.63 -8.08 5.60
N CYS A 273 -14.79 -7.41 5.66
CA CYS A 273 -15.17 -6.53 6.76
C CYS A 273 -15.14 -7.26 8.10
N LEU A 274 -15.77 -8.43 8.17
CA LEU A 274 -15.81 -9.27 9.38
C LEU A 274 -14.41 -9.69 9.82
N LYS A 275 -13.54 -10.05 8.88
CA LYS A 275 -12.13 -10.39 9.19
C LYS A 275 -11.37 -9.19 9.75
N GLU A 276 -11.55 -8.00 9.18
CA GLU A 276 -10.93 -6.77 9.71
C GLU A 276 -11.46 -6.41 11.10
N PHE A 277 -12.78 -6.42 11.28
CA PHE A 277 -13.42 -6.15 12.56
C PHE A 277 -12.93 -7.12 13.65
N ASN A 278 -12.93 -8.42 13.37
CA ASN A 278 -12.46 -9.44 14.31
C ASN A 278 -10.95 -9.39 14.58
N LYS A 279 -10.13 -8.95 13.62
CA LYS A 279 -8.68 -8.74 13.83
C LYS A 279 -8.39 -7.63 14.84
N HIS A 280 -9.35 -6.73 15.07
CA HIS A 280 -9.22 -5.63 16.03
C HIS A 280 -9.89 -5.92 17.38
N LEU A 281 -10.71 -6.98 17.47
CA LEU A 281 -11.27 -7.49 18.71
C LEU A 281 -10.28 -8.48 19.37
N GLY A 282 -9.91 -8.25 20.63
CA GLY A 282 -9.07 -9.17 21.42
C GLY A 282 -7.55 -9.08 21.20
N HIS A 283 -7.07 -8.36 20.17
CA HIS A 283 -5.62 -8.17 19.97
C HIS A 283 -5.10 -6.94 20.72
N ARG A 284 -4.39 -7.18 21.83
CA ARG A 284 -3.48 -6.18 22.42
C ARG A 284 -2.36 -5.89 21.42
N ASN A 285 -2.48 -4.81 20.65
CA ASN A 285 -1.36 -4.33 19.83
C ASN A 285 -0.16 -4.07 20.77
N HIS A 286 1.05 -4.50 20.40
CA HIS A 286 2.26 -4.13 21.14
C HIS A 286 2.52 -2.62 21.05
N LYS A 287 2.93 -1.97 22.16
CA LYS A 287 3.33 -0.56 22.17
C LYS A 287 4.48 -0.40 21.17
N LYS A 288 4.30 0.43 20.14
CA LYS A 288 5.40 0.82 19.25
C LYS A 288 6.19 1.90 19.97
N ASP A 289 7.51 1.88 19.83
CA ASP A 289 8.33 2.96 20.33
C ASP A 289 8.08 4.25 19.53
N THR A 290 8.51 5.38 20.12
CA THR A 290 8.39 6.72 19.53
C THR A 290 9.04 6.79 18.15
N TYR A 291 10.16 6.09 17.95
CA TYR A 291 10.85 6.05 16.66
C TYR A 291 9.97 5.46 15.55
N HIS A 292 9.31 4.33 15.81
CA HIS A 292 8.41 3.70 14.84
C HIS A 292 7.16 4.54 14.58
N LEU A 293 6.62 5.22 15.60
CA LEU A 293 5.51 6.18 15.42
C LEU A 293 5.91 7.31 14.46
N ASN A 294 7.08 7.91 14.69
CA ASN A 294 7.61 8.98 13.87
C ASN A 294 7.97 8.51 12.45
N LYS A 295 8.48 7.28 12.29
CA LYS A 295 8.68 6.64 10.96
C LYS A 295 7.36 6.53 10.20
N HIS A 296 6.26 6.15 10.85
CA HIS A 296 4.93 6.09 10.23
C HIS A 296 4.39 7.48 9.88
N ALA A 297 4.56 8.45 10.76
CA ALA A 297 4.13 9.84 10.56
C ALA A 297 4.84 10.51 9.37
N MET A 298 6.16 10.34 9.27
CA MET A 298 6.94 10.82 8.13
C MET A 298 6.49 10.12 6.83
N HIS A 299 6.35 8.79 6.88
CA HIS A 299 5.98 8.01 5.69
C HIS A 299 4.59 8.37 5.16
N LEU A 300 3.65 8.74 6.04
CA LEU A 300 2.35 9.29 5.66
C LEU A 300 2.48 10.54 4.77
N LEU A 301 3.22 11.56 5.20
CA LEU A 301 3.40 12.77 4.39
C LEU A 301 4.21 12.54 3.13
N ARG A 302 5.22 11.66 3.20
CA ARG A 302 6.01 11.24 2.04
C ARG A 302 5.11 10.69 0.92
N LEU A 303 4.09 9.91 1.26
CA LEU A 303 3.10 9.40 0.30
C LEU A 303 2.31 10.54 -0.34
N TYR A 304 1.84 11.52 0.43
CA TYR A 304 1.13 12.68 -0.11
C TYR A 304 1.99 13.49 -1.08
N PHE A 305 3.26 13.76 -0.74
CA PHE A 305 4.16 14.53 -1.62
C PHE A 305 4.42 13.82 -2.94
N MET A 306 4.67 12.51 -2.90
CA MET A 306 4.88 11.73 -4.13
C MET A 306 3.62 11.65 -4.99
N ALA A 307 2.44 11.51 -4.37
CA ALA A 307 1.17 11.52 -5.07
C ALA A 307 0.89 12.88 -5.73
N GLU A 308 1.23 13.97 -5.05
CA GLU A 308 1.15 15.33 -5.61
C GLU A 308 2.09 15.49 -6.82
N ASP A 309 3.35 15.05 -6.73
CA ASP A 309 4.29 15.11 -7.87
C ASP A 309 3.71 14.38 -9.09
N ILE A 310 3.11 13.21 -8.89
CA ILE A 310 2.45 12.46 -9.96
C ILE A 310 1.24 13.23 -10.51
N LEU A 311 0.27 13.58 -9.67
CA LEU A 311 -1.02 14.12 -10.12
C LEU A 311 -0.88 15.54 -10.71
N ALA A 312 -0.03 16.37 -10.12
CA ALA A 312 0.12 17.77 -10.53
C ALA A 312 1.15 17.95 -11.65
N ARG A 313 2.24 17.16 -11.66
CA ARG A 313 3.36 17.34 -12.60
C ARG A 313 3.52 16.21 -13.60
N GLY A 314 2.97 15.03 -13.33
CA GLY A 314 3.22 13.84 -14.15
C GLY A 314 4.65 13.31 -13.96
N GLU A 315 5.22 13.45 -12.77
CA GLU A 315 6.60 13.07 -12.48
C GLU A 315 6.66 12.07 -11.33
N ILE A 316 7.54 11.07 -11.45
CA ILE A 316 7.86 10.14 -10.36
C ILE A 316 9.17 10.63 -9.76
N ILE A 317 9.07 11.36 -8.65
CA ILE A 317 10.23 11.80 -7.90
C ILE A 317 10.28 10.97 -6.61
N THR A 318 11.31 10.15 -6.43
CA THR A 318 11.46 9.35 -5.21
C THR A 318 12.28 10.10 -4.18
N TYR A 319 13.39 10.72 -4.57
CA TYR A 319 14.25 11.43 -3.63
C TYR A 319 13.59 12.70 -3.06
N ARG A 320 13.60 12.79 -1.73
CA ARG A 320 13.07 13.81 -0.79
C ARG A 320 13.67 15.20 -0.80
N GLU A 321 14.35 15.69 -1.84
CA GLU A 321 15.23 16.86 -1.67
C GLU A 321 14.54 18.11 -1.12
N LYS A 322 13.36 18.46 -1.65
CA LYS A 322 12.63 19.67 -1.27
C LYS A 322 11.98 19.55 0.12
N GLU A 323 11.46 18.38 0.44
CA GLU A 323 10.76 18.11 1.70
C GLU A 323 11.66 17.43 2.74
N HIS A 324 12.97 17.32 2.47
CA HIS A 324 13.91 16.51 3.24
C HIS A 324 13.88 16.92 4.72
N ASP A 325 14.09 18.21 4.99
CA ASP A 325 14.23 18.71 6.36
C ASP A 325 12.93 18.55 7.14
N LEU A 326 11.78 18.80 6.51
CA LEU A 326 10.47 18.57 7.11
C LEU A 326 10.25 17.08 7.41
N LEU A 327 10.48 16.20 6.45
CA LEU A 327 10.29 14.76 6.65
C LEU A 327 11.25 14.21 7.72
N MET A 328 12.48 14.72 7.77
CA MET A 328 13.45 14.37 8.80
C MET A 328 13.06 14.90 10.17
N SER A 329 12.59 16.15 10.30
CA SER A 329 12.09 16.69 11.59
C SER A 329 10.97 15.83 12.19
N ILE A 330 10.06 15.34 11.34
CA ILE A 330 8.98 14.44 11.76
C ILE A 330 9.56 13.09 12.18
N LYS A 331 10.47 12.53 11.39
CA LYS A 331 11.11 11.24 11.69
C LYS A 331 11.92 11.29 12.99
N THR A 332 12.57 12.41 13.30
CA THR A 332 13.35 12.61 14.53
C THR A 332 12.49 13.01 15.73
N GLY A 333 11.19 13.26 15.54
CA GLY A 333 10.23 13.46 16.62
C GLY A 333 9.96 14.89 17.03
N GLU A 334 10.30 15.89 16.22
CA GLU A 334 10.02 17.31 16.51
C GLU A 334 8.53 17.59 16.70
N TYR A 335 7.68 16.81 16.02
CA TYR A 335 6.23 16.91 16.08
C TYR A 335 5.62 15.96 17.12
N PHE A 336 6.42 15.26 17.91
CA PHE A 336 5.93 14.33 18.93
C PHE A 336 5.85 15.04 20.29
N ASN A 337 4.71 14.94 20.94
CA ASN A 337 4.49 15.41 22.29
C ASN A 337 4.63 14.22 23.26
N ASP A 338 5.74 14.18 23.99
CA ASP A 338 6.04 13.12 24.96
C ASP A 338 5.04 13.08 26.13
N GLU A 339 4.51 14.23 26.56
CA GLU A 339 3.53 14.31 27.67
C GLU A 339 2.18 13.70 27.28
N GLN A 340 1.76 13.92 26.02
CA GLN A 340 0.50 13.42 25.48
C GLN A 340 0.66 12.07 24.76
N ASN A 341 1.89 11.57 24.63
CA ASN A 341 2.24 10.38 23.85
C ASN A 341 1.59 10.38 22.45
N SER A 342 1.57 11.55 21.80
CA SER A 342 0.85 11.81 20.55
C SER A 342 1.60 12.79 19.67
N LEU A 343 1.28 12.83 18.38
CA LEU A 343 1.74 13.91 17.51
C LEU A 343 1.03 15.22 17.82
N SER A 344 1.69 16.33 17.51
CA SER A 344 1.19 17.70 17.71
C SER A 344 0.00 18.02 16.81
N ALA A 345 -0.82 18.97 17.24
CA ALA A 345 -1.91 19.50 16.42
C ALA A 345 -1.38 20.03 15.06
N GLU A 346 -0.19 20.65 15.06
CA GLU A 346 0.47 21.14 13.86
C GLU A 346 0.73 20.04 12.82
N PHE A 347 1.13 18.84 13.26
CA PHE A 347 1.29 17.69 12.37
C PHE A 347 -0.04 17.29 11.73
N PHE A 348 -1.12 17.21 12.53
CA PHE A 348 -2.44 16.84 12.01
C PHE A 348 -2.99 17.90 11.06
N ASP A 349 -2.76 19.19 11.33
CA ASP A 349 -3.11 20.29 10.41
C ASP A 349 -2.34 20.17 9.09
N MET A 350 -1.07 19.79 9.13
CA MET A 350 -0.29 19.51 7.93
C MET A 350 -0.85 18.34 7.12
N VAL A 351 -1.22 17.23 7.76
CA VAL A 351 -1.89 16.10 7.08
C VAL A 351 -3.18 16.55 6.41
N ASN A 352 -4.03 17.30 7.12
CA ASN A 352 -5.30 17.82 6.57
C ASN A 352 -5.09 18.77 5.38
N ARG A 353 -4.06 19.63 5.43
CA ARG A 353 -3.69 20.48 4.29
C ARG A 353 -3.22 19.66 3.10
N MET A 354 -2.41 18.64 3.33
CA MET A 354 -1.90 17.77 2.27
C MET A 354 -3.01 16.94 1.63
N ASP A 355 -3.97 16.45 2.40
CA ASP A 355 -5.14 15.73 1.88
C ASP A 355 -5.97 16.62 0.94
N LYS A 356 -6.31 17.85 1.36
CA LYS A 356 -7.00 18.84 0.51
C LYS A 356 -6.21 19.19 -0.75
N LYS A 357 -4.90 19.36 -0.61
CA LYS A 357 -4.00 19.66 -1.72
C LYS A 357 -3.96 18.50 -2.72
N LEU A 358 -3.92 17.28 -2.23
CA LEU A 358 -3.93 16.08 -3.05
C LEU A 358 -5.25 15.94 -3.83
N LEU A 359 -6.39 16.18 -3.18
CA LEU A 359 -7.70 16.21 -3.85
C LEU A 359 -7.73 17.29 -4.95
N THR A 360 -7.25 18.49 -4.64
CA THR A 360 -7.16 19.58 -5.63
C THR A 360 -6.26 19.20 -6.81
N ALA A 361 -5.14 18.52 -6.56
CA ALA A 361 -4.25 18.03 -7.61
C ALA A 361 -4.90 16.95 -8.47
N TYR A 362 -5.68 16.05 -7.86
CA TYR A 362 -6.46 15.03 -8.58
C TYR A 362 -7.53 15.66 -9.49
N GLU A 363 -8.33 16.59 -8.96
CA GLU A 363 -9.42 17.25 -9.70
C GLU A 363 -8.89 18.04 -10.91
N ASN A 364 -7.73 18.68 -10.75
CA ASN A 364 -7.08 19.47 -11.81
C ASN A 364 -6.08 18.66 -12.66
N SER A 365 -5.91 17.36 -12.39
CA SER A 365 -4.90 16.56 -13.07
C SER A 365 -5.24 16.38 -14.55
N LYS A 366 -4.22 16.53 -15.39
CA LYS A 366 -4.27 16.25 -16.84
C LYS A 366 -3.98 14.79 -17.18
N LEU A 367 -3.63 13.98 -16.18
CA LEU A 367 -3.40 12.55 -16.36
C LEU A 367 -4.71 11.85 -16.74
N PRO A 368 -4.65 10.75 -17.50
CA PRO A 368 -5.83 9.94 -17.78
C PRO A 368 -6.33 9.25 -16.50
N ASP A 369 -7.60 8.84 -16.48
CA ASP A 369 -8.17 8.13 -15.32
C ASP A 369 -7.46 6.79 -15.05
N ARG A 370 -6.97 6.14 -16.11
CA ARG A 370 -6.14 4.93 -16.05
C ARG A 370 -5.05 4.97 -17.13
N PRO A 371 -3.94 4.24 -16.95
CA PRO A 371 -2.93 4.09 -18.00
C PRO A 371 -3.51 3.49 -19.29
N ASP A 372 -2.94 3.83 -20.44
CA ASP A 372 -3.35 3.25 -21.72
C ASP A 372 -2.90 1.77 -21.77
N ALA A 373 -3.86 0.87 -21.56
CA ALA A 373 -3.61 -0.58 -21.54
C ALA A 373 -2.95 -1.10 -22.81
N ASN A 374 -3.27 -0.53 -23.99
CA ASN A 374 -2.67 -0.96 -25.24
C ASN A 374 -1.21 -0.53 -25.34
N LYS A 375 -0.87 0.69 -24.91
CA LYS A 375 0.52 1.16 -24.90
C LYS A 375 1.37 0.37 -23.90
N VAL A 376 0.84 0.16 -22.69
CA VAL A 376 1.53 -0.65 -21.66
C VAL A 376 1.72 -2.10 -22.13
N SER A 377 0.70 -2.70 -22.74
CA SER A 377 0.80 -4.04 -23.33
C SER A 377 1.85 -4.11 -24.42
N ARG A 378 1.90 -3.13 -25.34
CA ARG A 378 2.94 -3.08 -26.39
C ARG A 378 4.34 -2.95 -25.82
N LEU A 379 4.55 -2.11 -24.81
CA LEU A 379 5.84 -1.98 -24.14
C LEU A 379 6.28 -3.33 -23.53
N LEU A 380 5.37 -3.98 -22.79
CA LEU A 380 5.66 -5.29 -22.19
C LEU A 380 5.96 -6.36 -23.25
N THR A 381 5.22 -6.36 -24.36
CA THR A 381 5.47 -7.25 -25.49
C THR A 381 6.83 -7.00 -26.13
N ASP A 382 7.19 -5.74 -26.40
CA ASP A 382 8.48 -5.39 -27.01
C ASP A 382 9.65 -5.83 -26.11
N ILE A 383 9.59 -5.51 -24.81
CA ILE A 383 10.61 -5.93 -23.85
C ILE A 383 10.75 -7.47 -23.84
N ASN A 384 9.65 -8.19 -23.74
CA ASN A 384 9.66 -9.66 -23.71
C ASN A 384 10.19 -10.27 -25.01
N MET A 385 9.83 -9.72 -26.18
CA MET A 385 10.30 -10.23 -27.47
C MET A 385 11.80 -10.02 -27.63
N ARG A 386 12.32 -8.83 -27.29
CA ARG A 386 13.76 -8.56 -27.31
C ARG A 386 14.51 -9.50 -26.36
N TYR A 387 13.95 -9.72 -25.16
CA TYR A 387 14.51 -10.64 -24.19
C TYR A 387 14.58 -12.07 -24.70
N LEU A 388 13.47 -12.61 -25.23
CA LEU A 388 13.43 -13.96 -25.80
C LEU A 388 14.42 -14.13 -26.96
N ASP A 389 14.54 -13.13 -27.82
CA ASP A 389 15.50 -13.17 -28.92
C ASP A 389 16.96 -13.10 -28.42
N SER A 390 17.22 -12.42 -27.30
CA SER A 390 18.52 -12.47 -26.65
C SER A 390 18.84 -13.86 -26.09
N CYS A 391 17.87 -14.50 -25.41
CA CYS A 391 18.02 -15.85 -24.85
C CYS A 391 18.32 -16.90 -25.93
N LYS A 392 17.68 -16.79 -27.11
CA LYS A 392 17.96 -17.69 -28.25
C LYS A 392 19.41 -17.57 -28.73
N LYS A 393 19.96 -16.35 -28.77
CA LYS A 393 21.33 -16.10 -29.24
C LYS A 393 22.39 -16.64 -28.27
N THR A 394 22.08 -16.63 -26.97
CA THR A 394 22.98 -17.11 -25.92
C THR A 394 22.83 -18.61 -25.61
N GLY A 395 21.93 -19.32 -26.31
CA GLY A 395 21.68 -20.75 -26.10
C GLY A 395 20.87 -21.08 -24.84
N GLY A 396 20.17 -20.09 -24.28
CA GLY A 396 19.30 -20.23 -23.10
C GLY A 396 17.88 -20.71 -23.39
N ILE A 397 17.55 -20.97 -24.66
CA ILE A 397 16.29 -21.58 -25.15
C ILE A 397 16.62 -22.66 -26.16
#